data_AF-I3CIR4-F1
#
_entry.id   AF-I3CIR4-F1
#
_cell.length_a   1.000
_cell.length_b   1.000
_cell.length_c   1.000
_cell.angle_alpha   90.00
_cell.angle_beta   90.00
_cell.angle_gamma   90.00
#
_symmetry.space_group_name_H-M   'P 1'
#
loop_
_entity.id
_entity.type
_entity.pdbx_description
1 polymer ?
#
loop_
_entity_poly.entity_id
_entity_poly.type
_entity_poly.pdbx_seq_one_letter_code
_entity_poly.pdbx_strand_id
1 'polypeptide(L)'
;MTNPNQFETLFKDFLSSLPKGAIQLQQDAEKNLRLAMEATFRRMNLVTREEFDVQAAVLARTREKLDALESKVAQLEAQLGKETHVPFPPADME
;
A
#
# COMPACT_ATOMS: atom_id res chain seq x y z
N MET A 1 4.64 -6.57 4.42
CA MET A 1 4.32 -8.01 4.19
C MET A 1 3.30 -8.42 5.23
N THR A 2 2.03 -8.55 4.87
CA THR A 2 1.02 -9.09 5.78
C THR A 2 1.21 -10.60 5.87
N ASN A 3 1.72 -11.09 6.99
CA ASN A 3 2.02 -12.50 7.19
C ASN A 3 0.71 -13.26 7.44
N PRO A 4 0.41 -14.36 6.72
CA PRO A 4 -0.82 -15.13 6.90
C PRO A 4 -1.07 -15.56 8.35
N ASN A 5 0.02 -15.86 9.06
CA ASN A 5 -0.01 -16.34 10.44
C ASN A 5 -0.33 -15.24 11.47
N GLN A 6 -0.11 -13.96 11.15
CA GLN A 6 -0.43 -12.86 12.07
C GLN A 6 -1.93 -12.71 12.27
N PHE A 7 -2.70 -12.97 11.21
CA PHE A 7 -4.15 -12.93 11.27
C PHE A 7 -4.73 -14.04 12.15
N GLU A 8 -4.17 -15.25 12.05
CA GLU A 8 -4.57 -16.37 12.92
C GLU A 8 -4.28 -16.09 14.39
N THR A 9 -3.16 -15.43 14.71
CA THR A 9 -2.84 -15.04 16.10
C THR A 9 -3.83 -14.01 16.62
N LEU A 10 -4.10 -12.94 15.86
CA LEU A 10 -5.08 -11.90 16.24
C LEU A 10 -6.48 -12.49 16.43
N PHE A 11 -6.85 -13.44 15.57
CA PHE A 11 -8.13 -14.14 15.66
C PHE A 11 -8.20 -15.02 16.91
N LYS A 12 -7.14 -15.78 17.22
CA LYS A 12 -7.06 -16.59 18.45
C LYS A 12 -7.10 -15.75 19.72
N ASP A 13 -6.40 -14.63 19.74
CA ASP A 13 -6.38 -13.71 20.88
C ASP A 13 -7.77 -13.10 21.12
N PHE A 14 -8.44 -12.66 20.05
CA PHE A 14 -9.81 -12.16 20.12
C PHE A 14 -10.79 -13.22 20.62
N LEU A 15 -10.71 -14.45 20.10
CA LEU A 15 -11.55 -15.57 20.53
C LEU A 15 -11.31 -15.99 21.98
N SER A 16 -10.06 -15.91 22.46
CA SER A 16 -9.69 -16.25 23.83
C SER A 16 -10.27 -15.29 24.88
N SER A 17 -10.65 -14.08 24.45
CA SER A 17 -11.26 -13.04 25.30
C SER A 17 -12.79 -13.17 25.45
N LEU A 18 -13.45 -14.09 24.72
CA LEU A 18 -14.90 -14.27 24.75
C LEU A 18 -15.37 -15.27 25.84
N PRO A 19 -16.53 -15.04 26.48
CA PRO A 19 -17.07 -15.90 27.54
C PRO A 19 -17.47 -17.29 27.02
N LYS A 20 -17.32 -18.32 27.86
CA LYS A 20 -17.40 -19.76 27.48
C LYS A 20 -18.70 -20.21 26.79
N GLY A 21 -19.82 -19.49 26.97
CA GLY A 21 -21.09 -19.76 26.26
C GLY A 21 -21.06 -19.39 24.77
N ALA A 22 -20.14 -18.54 24.34
CA ALA A 22 -19.95 -18.17 22.94
C ALA A 22 -19.09 -19.19 22.15
N ILE A 23 -18.42 -20.12 22.85
CA ILE A 23 -17.49 -21.10 22.26
C ILE A 23 -18.22 -22.12 21.37
N GLN A 24 -19.48 -22.46 21.64
CA GLN A 24 -20.26 -23.37 20.78
C GLN A 24 -20.82 -22.68 19.52
N LEU A 25 -21.04 -21.36 19.58
CA LEU A 25 -21.35 -20.55 18.39
C LEU A 25 -20.09 -20.22 17.57
N GLN A 26 -18.90 -20.50 18.11
CA GLN A 26 -17.61 -20.12 17.54
C GLN A 26 -17.36 -20.74 16.17
N GLN A 27 -17.62 -22.03 15.97
CA GLN A 27 -17.31 -22.70 14.71
C GLN A 27 -18.16 -22.17 13.54
N ASP A 28 -19.46 -21.96 13.77
CA ASP A 28 -20.35 -21.40 12.76
C ASP A 28 -20.09 -19.89 12.55
N ALA A 29 -19.79 -19.14 13.62
CA ALA A 29 -19.42 -17.74 13.53
C ALA A 29 -18.09 -17.54 12.79
N GLU A 30 -17.09 -18.38 13.05
CA GLU A 30 -15.79 -18.37 12.36
C GLU A 30 -15.96 -18.65 10.87
N LYS A 31 -16.76 -19.66 10.51
CA LYS A 31 -17.05 -19.99 9.11
C LYS A 31 -17.77 -18.84 8.40
N ASN A 32 -18.78 -18.25 9.03
CA ASN A 32 -19.53 -17.12 8.47
C ASN A 32 -18.66 -15.86 8.35
N LEU A 33 -17.78 -15.60 9.33
CA LEU A 33 -16.84 -14.50 9.27
C LEU A 33 -15.83 -14.68 8.14
N ARG A 34 -15.26 -15.89 7.96
CA ARG A 34 -14.35 -16.19 6.86
C ARG A 34 -15.04 -15.96 5.51
N LEU A 35 -16.26 -16.44 5.33
CA LEU A 35 -17.04 -16.23 4.10
C LEU A 35 -17.36 -14.75 3.85
N ALA A 36 -17.71 -13.99 4.90
CA ALA A 36 -17.95 -12.55 4.79
C ALA A 36 -16.68 -11.77 4.42
N MET A 37 -15.53 -12.15 4.99
CA MET A 37 -14.24 -11.56 4.65
C MET A 37 -13.82 -11.90 3.22
N GLU A 38 -13.93 -13.16 2.80
CA GLU A 38 -13.66 -13.55 1.40
C GLU A 38 -14.56 -12.79 0.42
N ALA A 39 -15.85 -12.65 0.72
CA ALA A 39 -16.77 -11.85 -0.07
C ALA A 39 -16.38 -10.36 -0.10
N THR A 40 -15.83 -9.83 1.00
CA THR A 40 -15.36 -8.44 1.09
C THR A 40 -14.07 -8.23 0.31
N PHE A 41 -13.09 -9.13 0.45
CA PHE A 41 -11.85 -9.11 -0.34
C PHE A 41 -12.12 -9.18 -1.84
N ARG A 42 -13.10 -9.99 -2.27
CA ARG A 42 -13.54 -10.05 -3.67
C ARG A 42 -14.21 -8.77 -4.18
N ARG A 43 -14.82 -7.97 -3.29
CA ARG A 43 -15.44 -6.69 -3.63
C ARG A 43 -14.45 -5.53 -3.60
N MET A 44 -13.26 -5.70 -3.02
CA MET A 44 -12.20 -4.71 -3.10
C MET A 44 -11.51 -4.82 -4.46
N ASN A 45 -11.20 -3.68 -5.08
CA ASN A 45 -10.39 -3.62 -6.30
C ASN A 45 -8.92 -3.89 -5.96
N LEU A 46 -8.63 -5.11 -5.48
CA LEU A 46 -7.30 -5.53 -5.10
C LEU A 46 -6.48 -5.78 -6.35
N VAL A 47 -5.30 -5.17 -6.40
CA VAL A 47 -4.26 -5.52 -7.37
C VAL A 47 -3.37 -6.60 -6.77
N THR A 48 -2.83 -7.46 -7.62
CA THR A 48 -1.85 -8.45 -7.19
C THR A 48 -0.58 -7.76 -6.69
N ARG A 49 0.20 -8.47 -5.86
CA ARG A 49 1.46 -7.92 -5.36
C ARG A 49 2.43 -7.60 -6.50
N GLU A 50 2.46 -8.46 -7.52
CA GLU A 50 3.29 -8.28 -8.71
C GLU A 50 2.90 -7.01 -9.49
N GLU A 51 1.61 -6.79 -9.72
CA GLU A 51 1.13 -5.56 -10.38
C GLU A 51 1.49 -4.30 -9.58
N PHE A 52 1.36 -4.35 -8.25
CA PHE A 52 1.80 -3.25 -7.38
C PHE A 52 3.30 -2.98 -7.53
N ASP A 53 4.13 -4.03 -7.45
CA ASP A 53 5.59 -3.89 -7.54
C ASP A 53 6.02 -3.36 -8.93
N VAL A 54 5.33 -3.76 -10.02
CA VAL A 54 5.55 -3.21 -11.36
C VAL A 54 5.22 -1.72 -11.41
N GLN A 55 4.07 -1.29 -10.86
CA GLN A 55 3.71 0.14 -10.85
C GLN A 55 4.67 0.96 -10.00
N ALA A 56 5.12 0.43 -8.86
CA ALA A 56 6.13 1.08 -8.03
C ALA A 56 7.46 1.26 -8.79
N ALA A 57 7.90 0.26 -9.56
CA ALA A 57 9.10 0.35 -10.38
C ALA A 57 8.96 1.37 -11.53
N VAL A 58 7.78 1.42 -12.17
CA VAL A 58 7.49 2.45 -13.19
C VAL A 58 7.56 3.85 -12.56
N LEU A 59 6.94 4.04 -11.39
CA LEU A 59 6.95 5.32 -10.70
C LEU A 59 8.38 5.76 -10.32
N ALA A 60 9.18 4.84 -9.77
CA ALA A 60 10.59 5.11 -9.46
C ALA A 60 11.36 5.58 -10.69
N ARG A 61 11.22 4.87 -11.82
CA ARG A 61 11.87 5.26 -13.08
C ARG A 61 11.37 6.59 -13.62
N THR A 62 10.08 6.90 -13.47
CA THR A 62 9.55 8.20 -13.89
C THR A 62 10.12 9.34 -13.06
N ARG A 63 10.34 9.11 -11.76
CA ARG A 63 10.94 10.10 -10.86
C ARG A 63 12.40 10.37 -11.21
N GLU A 64 13.20 9.32 -11.42
CA GLU A 64 14.58 9.48 -11.91
C GLU A 64 14.66 10.29 -13.22
N LYS A 65 13.74 10.03 -14.15
CA LYS A 65 13.67 10.80 -15.40
C LYS A 65 13.23 12.24 -15.19
N LEU A 66 12.31 12.48 -14.25
CA LEU A 66 11.85 13.81 -13.90
C LEU A 66 13.01 14.64 -13.33
N ASP A 67 13.73 14.09 -12.34
CA ASP A 67 14.89 14.74 -11.73
C ASP A 67 15.97 15.09 -12.77
N ALA A 68 16.24 14.17 -13.70
CA ALA A 68 17.18 14.39 -14.80
C ALA A 68 16.73 15.49 -15.78
N LEU A 69 15.43 15.61 -16.03
CA LEU A 69 14.88 16.68 -16.87
C LEU A 69 14.90 18.02 -16.15
N GLU A 70 14.55 18.06 -14.87
CA GLU A 70 14.61 19.28 -14.05
C GLU A 70 16.03 19.83 -13.98
N SER A 71 17.03 18.96 -13.80
CA SER A 71 18.44 19.39 -13.82
C SER A 71 18.84 19.99 -15.18
N LYS A 72 18.40 19.39 -16.29
CA LYS A 72 18.66 19.93 -17.63
C LYS A 72 17.99 21.27 -17.85
N VAL A 73 16.74 21.42 -17.43
CA VAL A 73 16.00 22.68 -17.53
C VAL A 73 16.69 23.77 -16.72
N ALA A 74 17.07 23.49 -15.46
CA ALA A 74 17.79 24.44 -14.61
C ALA A 74 19.11 24.89 -15.23
N GLN A 75 19.87 23.98 -15.86
CA GLN A 75 21.11 24.33 -16.57
C GLN A 75 20.85 25.27 -17.76
N LEU A 76 19.79 25.02 -18.52
CA LEU A 76 19.43 25.86 -19.68
C LEU A 76 18.91 27.23 -19.24
N GLU A 77 18.11 27.29 -18.19
CA GLU A 77 17.60 28.54 -17.62
C GLU A 77 18.73 29.41 -17.07
N ALA A 78 19.70 28.79 -16.38
CA ALA A 78 20.91 29.47 -15.92
C ALA A 78 21.72 30.08 -17.09
N GLN A 79 21.84 29.35 -18.21
CA GLN A 79 22.51 29.87 -19.42
C GLN A 79 21.73 31.03 -20.07
N LEU A 80 20.41 31.04 -19.95
CA LEU A 80 19.53 32.06 -20.53
C LEU A 80 19.32 33.27 -19.62
N GLY A 81 19.93 33.28 -18.43
CA GLY A 81 19.78 34.37 -17.45
C GLY A 81 18.33 34.55 -16.98
N LYS A 82 17.49 33.52 -17.10
CA LYS A 82 16.10 33.54 -16.63
C LYS A 82 16.04 32.80 -15.29
N GLU A 83 15.90 33.53 -14.21
CA GLU A 83 15.53 32.96 -12.92
C GLU A 83 14.01 32.92 -12.78
N THR A 84 13.44 31.71 -12.78
CA THR A 84 12.40 31.25 -11.84
C THR A 84 11.84 29.91 -12.33
N HIS A 85 12.55 28.80 -12.11
CA HIS A 85 11.91 27.48 -12.03
C HIS A 85 11.94 27.04 -10.57
N VAL A 86 10.76 26.92 -9.98
CA VAL A 86 10.59 26.27 -8.69
C VAL A 86 10.69 24.77 -8.96
N PRO A 87 11.72 24.07 -8.45
CA PRO A 87 11.87 22.63 -8.65
C PRO A 87 10.63 21.90 -8.14
N PHE A 88 10.26 20.79 -8.77
CA PHE A 88 9.25 19.93 -8.18
C PHE A 88 9.82 19.42 -6.84
N PRO A 89 9.08 19.56 -5.72
CA PRO A 89 9.60 19.17 -4.43
C PRO A 89 9.90 17.66 -4.43
N PRO A 90 11.10 17.24 -3.99
CA PRO A 90 11.39 15.83 -3.83
C PRO A 90 10.43 15.26 -2.79
N ALA A 91 9.72 14.19 -3.13
CA ALA A 91 8.70 13.57 -2.28
C ALA A 91 9.24 12.89 -1.00
N ASP A 92 10.50 13.14 -0.63
CA ASP A 92 11.14 12.61 0.59
C ASP A 92 11.02 13.62 1.75
N MET A 93 10.11 14.60 1.64
CA MET A 93 9.78 15.62 2.63
C MET A 93 8.43 15.33 3.36
N GLU A 94 8.15 14.07 3.68
CA GLU A 94 7.18 13.66 4.72
C GLU A 94 7.74 12.55 5.62
#